data_AF-A0AAV5Q2H0-F1
#
_entry.id   AF-A0AAV5Q2H0-F1
#
_cell.length_a   1.000
_cell.length_b   1.000
_cell.length_c   1.000
_cell.angle_alpha   90.00
_cell.angle_beta   90.00
_cell.angle_gamma   90.00
#
_symmetry.space_group_name_H-M   'P 1'
#
loop_
_entity.id
_entity.type
_entity.pdbx_description
1 polymer ?
#
loop_
_entity_poly.entity_id
_entity_poly.type
_entity_poly.pdbx_seq_one_letter_code
_entity_poly.pdbx_strand_id
1 'polypeptide(L)'
;MQRDAASLGLLWLCLLFSIFSMGTMATLLEPIYDIRYLTSFPELDPAIEYTVYEGIPQYQCLIPTVECASIENINVDPQELEHRKSEAQSLIHRFHDHYASTINMITLQTGYWHYILQFGRSFHQIHLEPSNNPTSQVELPIFQDAQVTQSYRLCKFSNNDEIELVNAKNGRRFTNQRVLKGQECDITMQDRVTTFEYTCNPKAEIPILKSVKEWRTCEYIVEIESNWFCQGSAWDTGKQKEKVDIFCVSSELPEKLQLSQISVIPFSRQFLFATHPETPMQFLLATNSFSEKLYVQSEEEISEVQKILEGISFHFQKLVRKGKLLSPKNEVVQTWDTLKYALPIYENGVWITDTVIELDGGITKAHFDDDLDMQGKNWISFEQNPLLHLKE
;
A
#
# COMPACT_ATOMS: atom_id res chain seq x y z
N MET A 1 71.03 -45.22 19.69
CA MET A 1 70.75 -44.61 18.37
C MET A 1 69.30 -44.13 18.44
N GLN A 2 68.97 -42.95 18.98
CA GLN A 2 69.36 -41.59 18.58
C GLN A 2 68.93 -41.27 17.14
N ARG A 3 67.73 -40.68 17.01
CA ARG A 3 67.39 -39.52 16.16
C ARG A 3 65.91 -39.14 16.28
N ASP A 4 65.70 -38.01 16.94
CA ASP A 4 64.91 -36.85 16.53
C ASP A 4 63.48 -37.04 15.97
N ALA A 5 62.50 -36.72 16.81
CA ALA A 5 61.16 -36.28 16.40
C ALA A 5 60.65 -35.21 17.39
N ALA A 6 61.22 -34.01 17.30
CA ALA A 6 60.74 -32.82 17.99
C ALA A 6 60.63 -31.70 16.95
N SER A 7 59.39 -31.40 16.54
CA SER A 7 58.87 -30.13 16.01
C SER A 7 57.82 -30.41 14.95
N LEU A 8 56.54 -30.43 15.34
CA LEU A 8 55.37 -30.18 14.45
C LEU A 8 54.08 -30.24 15.28
N GLY A 9 54.04 -29.54 16.40
CA GLY A 9 52.90 -29.56 17.31
C GLY A 9 52.74 -28.27 18.09
N LEU A 10 52.72 -27.11 17.42
CA LEU A 10 52.33 -25.82 18.02
C LEU A 10 52.19 -24.68 16.99
N LEU A 11 51.54 -24.96 15.84
CA LEU A 11 51.28 -23.93 14.81
C LEU A 11 49.88 -24.02 14.20
N TRP A 12 48.93 -24.64 14.91
CA TRP A 12 47.53 -24.78 14.49
C TRP A 12 46.51 -24.23 15.51
N LEU A 13 46.96 -23.43 16.49
CA LEU A 13 46.07 -22.87 17.52
C LEU A 13 46.13 -21.33 17.67
N CYS A 14 46.82 -20.61 16.78
CA CYS A 14 46.83 -19.13 16.78
C CYS A 14 46.24 -18.48 15.51
N LEU A 15 45.59 -19.25 14.62
CA LEU A 15 44.98 -18.72 13.39
C LEU A 15 43.45 -18.85 13.33
N LEU A 16 42.80 -19.31 14.40
CA LEU A 16 41.33 -19.38 14.51
C LEU A 16 40.72 -18.49 15.61
N PHE A 17 41.53 -17.65 16.28
CA PHE A 17 41.05 -16.77 17.35
C PHE A 17 41.26 -15.27 17.09
N SER A 18 41.45 -14.85 15.83
CA SER A 18 41.66 -13.42 15.49
C SER A 18 40.86 -12.91 14.30
N ILE A 19 39.87 -13.65 13.80
CA ILE A 19 38.89 -13.17 12.80
C ILE A 19 37.46 -13.36 13.31
N PHE A 20 37.23 -12.97 14.56
CA PHE A 20 35.94 -12.42 14.98
C PHE A 20 36.19 -11.00 15.49
N SER A 21 36.95 -10.22 14.70
CA SER A 21 36.67 -8.79 14.67
C SER A 21 35.25 -8.67 14.14
N MET A 22 34.38 -8.00 14.89
CA MET A 22 33.04 -7.59 14.51
C MET A 22 33.13 -6.71 13.26
N GLY A 23 33.41 -7.33 12.11
CA GLY A 23 33.32 -6.71 10.81
C GLY A 23 31.86 -6.40 10.61
N THR A 24 31.51 -5.13 10.73
CA THR A 24 30.26 -4.58 10.28
C THR A 24 30.09 -5.02 8.82
N MET A 25 29.29 -6.06 8.58
CA MET A 25 28.87 -6.40 7.23
C MET A 25 28.10 -5.19 6.71
N ALA A 26 28.77 -4.37 5.91
CA ALA A 26 28.12 -3.31 5.17
C ALA A 26 27.10 -3.99 4.25
N THR A 27 25.84 -3.95 4.64
CA THR A 27 24.74 -4.29 3.75
C THR A 27 24.74 -3.25 2.64
N LEU A 28 25.29 -3.61 1.48
CA LEU A 28 25.07 -2.87 0.24
C LEU A 28 23.56 -2.85 0.04
N LEU A 29 22.94 -1.67 0.13
CA LEU A 29 21.56 -1.59 -0.32
C LEU A 29 21.59 -1.58 -1.83
N GLU A 30 20.93 -2.57 -2.42
CA GLU A 30 20.77 -2.66 -3.85
C GLU A 30 20.04 -1.39 -4.36
N PRO A 31 20.49 -0.81 -5.49
CA PRO A 31 19.73 0.22 -6.19
C PRO A 31 18.35 -0.32 -6.57
N ILE A 32 17.34 0.55 -6.49
CA ILE A 32 15.98 0.19 -6.92
C ILE A 32 15.87 0.56 -8.39
N TYR A 33 15.83 -0.44 -9.25
CA TYR A 33 15.61 -0.26 -10.67
C TYR A 33 14.12 -0.24 -11.00
N ASP A 34 13.72 0.60 -11.95
CA ASP A 34 12.36 0.65 -12.49
C ASP A 34 12.42 0.35 -13.99
N ILE A 35 11.82 -0.76 -14.44
CA ILE A 35 11.94 -1.19 -15.83
C ILE A 35 10.81 -0.55 -16.64
N ARG A 36 11.18 0.28 -17.61
CA ARG A 36 10.28 0.94 -18.55
C ARG A 36 10.49 0.37 -19.94
N TYR A 37 9.41 0.12 -20.66
CA TYR A 37 9.50 -0.37 -22.03
C TYR A 37 9.07 0.74 -22.98
N LEU A 38 9.89 1.01 -23.99
CA LEU A 38 9.71 2.04 -24.98
C LEU A 38 9.51 1.42 -26.37
N THR A 39 8.86 2.16 -27.26
CA THR A 39 8.73 1.79 -28.68
C THR A 39 10.03 2.01 -29.45
N SER A 40 10.87 2.93 -28.98
CA SER A 40 12.21 3.20 -29.51
C SER A 40 13.07 3.83 -28.42
N PHE A 41 14.40 3.69 -28.51
CA PHE A 41 15.29 4.35 -27.57
C PHE A 41 15.28 5.88 -27.79
N PRO A 42 15.24 6.69 -26.71
CA PRO A 42 15.50 8.11 -26.84
C PRO A 42 16.95 8.31 -27.28
N GLU A 43 17.24 9.36 -28.05
CA GLU A 43 18.62 9.81 -28.32
C GLU A 43 19.28 10.20 -26.99
N LEU A 44 19.92 9.24 -26.32
CA LEU A 44 20.67 9.44 -25.09
C LEU A 44 22.17 9.36 -25.40
N ASP A 45 22.95 10.21 -24.72
CA ASP A 45 24.43 10.15 -24.65
C ASP A 45 24.87 8.72 -24.24
N PRO A 46 26.09 8.25 -24.57
CA PRO A 46 26.44 6.84 -24.67
C PRO A 46 26.42 6.13 -23.31
N ALA A 47 25.21 5.76 -22.86
CA ALA A 47 25.00 4.76 -21.84
C ALA A 47 25.40 3.40 -22.43
N ILE A 48 25.95 2.53 -21.60
CA ILE A 48 26.38 1.20 -22.02
C ILE A 48 25.13 0.40 -22.44
N GLU A 49 25.06 0.07 -23.72
CA GLU A 49 23.99 -0.75 -24.29
C GLU A 49 24.24 -2.22 -23.92
N TYR A 50 23.30 -2.83 -23.21
CA TYR A 50 23.35 -4.25 -22.90
C TYR A 50 22.21 -4.96 -23.65
N THR A 51 22.57 -5.87 -24.55
CA THR A 51 21.58 -6.79 -25.12
C THR A 51 21.45 -8.00 -24.21
N VAL A 52 20.30 -8.14 -23.54
CA VAL A 52 19.98 -9.30 -22.71
C VAL A 52 19.23 -10.31 -23.58
N TYR A 53 19.86 -11.44 -23.89
CA TYR A 53 19.24 -12.52 -24.65
C TYR A 53 18.66 -13.58 -23.71
N GLU A 54 17.39 -13.47 -23.33
CA GLU A 54 16.65 -14.58 -22.71
C GLU A 54 15.29 -14.77 -23.39
N GLY A 55 15.21 -15.77 -24.27
CA GLY A 55 13.96 -16.17 -24.92
C GLY A 55 13.45 -15.23 -26.01
N ILE A 56 12.46 -15.70 -26.77
CA ILE A 56 11.64 -14.89 -27.68
C ILE A 56 10.49 -14.34 -26.82
N PRO A 57 10.21 -13.03 -26.79
CA PRO A 57 10.72 -11.97 -27.66
C PRO A 57 12.06 -11.32 -27.23
N GLN A 58 12.80 -10.79 -28.21
CA GLN A 58 14.09 -10.12 -28.00
C GLN A 58 13.88 -8.69 -27.47
N TYR A 59 14.36 -8.42 -26.26
CA TYR A 59 14.41 -7.08 -25.69
C TYR A 59 15.85 -6.54 -25.71
N GLN A 60 16.02 -5.31 -26.17
CA GLN A 60 17.25 -4.55 -25.94
C GLN A 60 17.01 -3.65 -24.73
N CYS A 61 17.91 -3.61 -23.74
CA CYS A 61 17.73 -2.78 -22.56
C CYS A 61 18.95 -1.89 -22.28
N LEU A 62 18.70 -0.60 -22.04
CA LEU A 62 19.67 0.34 -21.50
C LEU A 62 19.63 0.27 -19.97
N ILE A 63 20.64 -0.36 -19.40
CA ILE A 63 20.82 -0.47 -17.94
C ILE A 63 21.91 0.52 -17.54
N PRO A 64 21.58 1.67 -16.95
CA PRO A 64 22.59 2.62 -16.51
C PRO A 64 23.47 2.00 -15.41
N THR A 65 24.78 2.17 -15.54
CA THR A 65 25.72 1.81 -14.50
C THR A 65 25.59 2.81 -13.36
N VAL A 66 24.96 2.37 -12.26
CA VAL A 66 24.93 3.13 -11.02
C VAL A 66 26.24 2.81 -10.31
N GLU A 67 27.06 3.82 -10.05
CA GLU A 67 28.11 3.66 -9.05
C GLU A 67 27.39 3.33 -7.76
N CYS A 68 27.53 2.10 -7.28
CA CYS A 68 27.05 1.70 -5.97
C CYS A 68 27.77 2.60 -4.97
N ALA A 69 27.15 3.72 -4.61
CA ALA A 69 27.60 4.53 -3.51
C ALA A 69 27.65 3.56 -2.34
N SER A 70 28.87 3.26 -1.88
CA SER A 70 29.04 2.52 -0.64
C SER A 70 28.27 3.33 0.37
N ILE A 71 27.18 2.77 0.88
CA ILE A 71 26.55 3.33 2.05
C ILE A 71 27.65 3.24 3.07
N GLU A 72 28.30 4.37 3.36
CA GLU A 72 29.03 4.51 4.59
C GLU A 72 28.09 3.93 5.62
N ASN A 73 28.49 2.81 6.24
CA ASN A 73 27.75 2.26 7.37
C ASN A 73 27.46 3.47 8.23
N ILE A 74 26.21 3.95 8.22
CA ILE A 74 25.87 5.14 8.97
C ILE A 74 25.93 4.62 10.39
N ASN A 75 27.12 4.66 10.97
CA ASN A 75 27.37 4.53 12.37
C ASN A 75 26.75 5.80 12.93
N VAL A 76 25.41 5.79 12.98
CA VAL A 76 24.64 6.84 13.61
C VAL A 76 25.17 6.86 15.03
N ASP A 77 25.72 8.01 15.42
CA ASP A 77 26.20 8.20 16.78
C ASP A 77 25.09 7.75 17.75
N PRO A 78 25.35 6.83 18.69
CA PRO A 78 24.35 6.41 19.68
C PRO A 78 23.66 7.60 20.37
N GLN A 79 24.36 8.72 20.56
CA GLN A 79 23.76 9.95 21.11
C GLN A 79 22.75 10.59 20.15
N GLU A 80 23.05 10.62 18.86
CA GLU A 80 22.13 11.12 17.84
C GLU A 80 20.89 10.21 17.72
N LEU A 81 21.09 8.90 17.79
CA LEU A 81 19.98 7.93 17.76
C LEU A 81 19.04 8.13 18.96
N GLU A 82 19.60 8.29 20.16
CA GLU A 82 18.79 8.53 21.37
C GLU A 82 18.08 9.89 21.33
N HIS A 83 18.75 10.93 20.82
CA HIS A 83 18.11 12.22 20.58
C HIS A 83 16.91 12.10 19.63
N ARG A 84 17.06 11.39 18.50
CA ARG A 84 15.97 11.15 17.54
C ARG A 84 14.82 10.32 18.14
N LYS A 85 15.12 9.35 19.01
CA LYS A 85 14.08 8.61 19.77
C LYS A 85 13.31 9.54 20.69
N SER A 86 14.00 10.39 21.44
CA SER A 86 13.37 11.36 22.34
C SER A 86 12.48 12.36 21.57
N GLU A 87 12.95 12.86 20.43
CA GLU A 87 12.17 13.72 19.54
C GLU A 87 10.91 13.00 19.03
N ALA A 88 11.04 11.76 18.56
CA ALA A 88 9.92 10.95 18.08
C ALA A 88 8.89 10.69 19.18
N GLN A 89 9.35 10.36 20.40
CA GLN A 89 8.48 10.16 21.56
C GLN A 89 7.71 11.43 21.90
N SER A 90 8.38 12.60 21.92
CA SER A 90 7.74 13.89 22.15
C SER A 90 6.69 14.20 21.08
N LEU A 91 6.99 13.91 19.81
CA LEU A 91 6.05 14.13 18.70
C LEU A 91 4.81 13.23 18.80
N ILE A 92 4.98 11.96 19.18
CA ILE A 92 3.89 10.99 19.40
C ILE A 92 3.01 11.40 20.60
N HIS A 93 3.60 11.87 21.70
CA HIS A 93 2.81 12.38 22.82
C HIS A 93 1.96 13.59 22.41
N ARG A 94 2.55 14.59 21.74
CA ARG A 94 1.81 15.76 21.25
C ARG A 94 0.72 15.39 20.24
N PHE A 95 0.97 14.38 19.40
CA PHE A 95 -0.02 13.82 18.49
C PHE A 95 -1.23 13.29 19.27
N HIS A 96 -1.01 12.46 20.28
CA HIS A 96 -2.09 11.93 21.11
C HIS A 96 -2.85 13.03 21.86
N ASP A 97 -2.15 14.00 22.46
CA ASP A 97 -2.79 15.11 23.16
C ASP A 97 -3.65 15.98 22.23
N HIS A 98 -3.11 16.32 21.06
CA HIS A 98 -3.83 17.09 20.05
C HIS A 98 -5.11 16.36 19.60
N TYR A 99 -4.99 15.09 19.21
CA TYR A 99 -6.14 14.35 18.70
C TYR A 99 -7.11 13.87 19.78
N ALA A 100 -6.67 13.73 21.03
CA ALA A 100 -7.57 13.50 22.16
C ALA A 100 -8.53 14.67 22.38
N SER A 101 -8.09 15.91 22.10
CA SER A 101 -8.92 17.11 22.28
C SER A 101 -9.81 17.45 21.07
N THR A 102 -9.42 17.05 19.86
CA THR A 102 -10.11 17.44 18.62
C THR A 102 -11.08 16.36 18.12
N ILE A 103 -10.60 15.13 17.93
CA ILE A 103 -11.37 14.01 17.36
C ILE A 103 -11.71 12.97 18.44
N ASN A 104 -10.92 12.91 19.51
CA ASN A 104 -10.98 11.99 20.65
C ASN A 104 -10.71 10.50 20.30
N MET A 105 -11.24 9.98 19.20
CA MET A 105 -11.01 8.59 18.77
C MET A 105 -11.09 8.36 17.26
N ILE A 106 -10.44 7.31 16.78
CA ILE A 106 -10.60 6.78 15.41
C ILE A 106 -10.96 5.29 15.46
N THR A 107 -11.63 4.81 14.41
CA THR A 107 -12.08 3.41 14.33
C THR A 107 -11.66 2.73 13.03
N LEU A 108 -11.53 1.40 13.08
CA LEU A 108 -11.31 0.54 11.91
C LEU A 108 -12.14 -0.72 12.05
N GLN A 109 -12.97 -1.03 11.07
CA GLN A 109 -13.63 -2.32 10.96
C GLN A 109 -12.83 -3.24 10.03
N THR A 110 -12.48 -4.43 10.50
CA THR A 110 -11.84 -5.47 9.67
C THR A 110 -12.38 -6.85 10.05
N GLY A 111 -13.09 -7.46 9.09
CA GLY A 111 -13.76 -8.75 9.29
C GLY A 111 -14.78 -8.69 10.43
N TYR A 112 -14.62 -9.60 11.40
CA TYR A 112 -15.50 -9.74 12.58
C TYR A 112 -15.31 -8.61 13.61
N TRP A 113 -14.17 -7.92 13.60
CA TRP A 113 -13.75 -7.02 14.66
C TRP A 113 -13.84 -5.56 14.28
N HIS A 114 -14.19 -4.74 15.27
CA HIS A 114 -14.06 -3.29 15.24
C HIS A 114 -12.96 -2.88 16.21
N TYR A 115 -12.05 -2.05 15.75
CA TYR A 115 -10.95 -1.51 16.52
C TYR A 115 -11.19 -0.04 16.82
N ILE A 116 -10.94 0.36 18.06
CA ILE A 116 -11.17 1.73 18.52
C ILE A 116 -9.90 2.21 19.21
N LEU A 117 -9.29 3.25 18.64
CA LEU A 117 -8.18 3.97 19.24
C LEU A 117 -8.69 5.24 19.89
N GLN A 118 -8.60 5.32 21.22
CA GLN A 118 -8.80 6.53 21.98
C GLN A 118 -7.43 7.17 22.23
N PHE A 119 -7.18 8.33 21.61
CA PHE A 119 -5.85 8.95 21.63
C PHE A 119 -5.37 9.20 23.06
N GLY A 120 -4.15 8.77 23.37
CA GLY A 120 -3.51 8.89 24.69
C GLY A 120 -4.18 8.09 25.81
N ARG A 121 -5.21 7.27 25.52
CA ARG A 121 -5.98 6.55 26.55
C ARG A 121 -5.83 5.04 26.41
N SER A 122 -6.45 4.46 25.40
CA SER A 122 -6.50 3.01 25.24
C SER A 122 -6.82 2.59 23.81
N PHE A 123 -6.53 1.33 23.53
CA PHE A 123 -6.91 0.68 22.28
C PHE A 123 -7.79 -0.53 22.58
N HIS A 124 -8.90 -0.64 21.86
CA HIS A 124 -9.92 -1.65 22.10
C HIS A 124 -10.23 -2.42 20.84
N GLN A 125 -10.55 -3.70 21.01
CA GLN A 125 -11.15 -4.57 20.01
C GLN A 125 -12.54 -4.96 20.50
N ILE A 126 -13.56 -4.75 19.69
CA ILE A 126 -14.94 -5.08 20.02
C ILE A 126 -15.63 -5.82 18.87
N HIS A 127 -16.59 -6.67 19.20
CA HIS A 127 -17.53 -7.21 18.23
C HIS A 127 -18.89 -6.53 18.43
N LEU A 128 -19.49 -6.12 17.30
CA LEU A 128 -20.81 -5.52 17.24
C LEU A 128 -21.73 -6.48 16.48
N GLU A 129 -22.82 -6.90 17.11
CA GLU A 129 -23.87 -7.60 16.38
C GLU A 129 -24.73 -6.59 15.62
N PRO A 130 -25.13 -6.90 14.37
CA PRO A 130 -26.07 -6.05 13.64
C PRO A 130 -27.38 -5.96 14.43
N SER A 131 -27.86 -4.73 14.62
CA SER A 131 -29.16 -4.52 15.26
C SER A 131 -30.26 -5.22 14.44
N ASN A 132 -31.23 -5.84 15.12
CA ASN A 132 -32.37 -6.50 14.49
C ASN A 132 -33.31 -5.55 13.72
N ASN A 133 -32.99 -4.26 13.65
CA ASN A 133 -33.69 -3.28 12.81
C ASN A 133 -33.00 -3.14 11.45
N PRO A 134 -33.55 -3.75 10.37
CA PRO A 134 -32.95 -3.73 9.03
C PRO A 134 -33.01 -2.36 8.32
N THR A 135 -33.61 -1.34 8.94
CA THR A 135 -33.84 -0.02 8.33
C THR A 135 -32.72 0.99 8.57
N SER A 136 -31.69 0.66 9.35
CA SER A 136 -30.57 1.57 9.62
C SER A 136 -29.50 1.39 8.54
N GLN A 137 -29.64 2.11 7.42
CA GLN A 137 -28.50 2.30 6.52
C GLN A 137 -27.36 2.96 7.31
N VAL A 138 -26.18 2.34 7.22
CA VAL A 138 -25.00 2.60 8.03
C VAL A 138 -24.36 3.93 7.61
N GLU A 139 -24.89 5.03 8.13
CA GLU A 139 -24.13 6.25 8.35
C GLU A 139 -23.75 6.29 9.83
N LEU A 140 -22.49 6.61 10.14
CA LEU A 140 -21.87 6.43 11.46
C LEU A 140 -22.48 7.39 12.51
N PRO A 141 -23.24 6.87 13.49
CA PRO A 141 -22.90 7.07 14.90
C PRO A 141 -22.80 5.69 15.58
N ILE A 142 -21.58 5.15 15.61
CA ILE A 142 -21.19 3.73 15.81
C ILE A 142 -21.74 3.02 17.08
N PHE A 143 -22.46 3.69 17.98
CA PHE A 143 -22.82 3.12 19.29
C PHE A 143 -24.26 3.31 19.75
N GLN A 144 -25.15 3.94 18.97
CA GLN A 144 -26.48 4.24 19.53
C GLN A 144 -27.35 2.98 19.69
N ASP A 145 -27.26 2.02 18.75
CA ASP A 145 -28.15 0.83 18.76
C ASP A 145 -27.41 -0.51 18.61
N ALA A 146 -26.08 -0.52 18.51
CA ALA A 146 -25.30 -1.75 18.35
C ALA A 146 -24.99 -2.39 19.71
N GLN A 147 -25.33 -3.67 19.88
CA GLN A 147 -24.98 -4.41 21.08
C GLN A 147 -23.52 -4.88 20.99
N VAL A 148 -22.69 -4.41 21.92
CA VAL A 148 -21.32 -4.92 22.09
C VAL A 148 -21.40 -6.27 22.78
N THR A 149 -21.11 -7.36 22.08
CA THR A 149 -21.15 -8.71 22.65
C THR A 149 -19.79 -9.15 23.17
N GLN A 150 -18.70 -8.64 22.59
CA GLN A 150 -17.34 -8.90 23.04
C GLN A 150 -16.54 -7.59 23.04
N SER A 151 -15.73 -7.39 24.08
CA SER A 151 -14.87 -6.21 24.21
C SER A 151 -13.59 -6.58 24.95
N TYR A 152 -12.46 -6.29 24.30
CA TYR A 152 -11.14 -6.52 24.83
C TYR A 152 -10.35 -5.21 24.81
N ARG A 153 -9.76 -4.84 25.94
CA ARG A 153 -8.75 -3.78 25.96
C ARG A 153 -7.42 -4.36 25.50
N LEU A 154 -6.87 -3.87 24.40
CA LEU A 154 -5.62 -4.36 23.84
C LEU A 154 -4.39 -3.72 24.49
N CYS A 155 -4.49 -2.44 24.86
CA CYS A 155 -3.44 -1.75 25.62
C CYS A 155 -3.97 -0.49 26.32
N LYS A 156 -3.13 0.11 27.17
CA LYS A 156 -3.36 1.44 27.78
C LYS A 156 -2.08 2.26 27.68
N PHE A 157 -2.18 3.44 27.07
CA PHE A 157 -1.02 4.32 26.85
C PHE A 157 -0.42 4.80 28.16
N SER A 158 0.90 4.97 28.18
CA SER A 158 1.63 5.52 29.31
C SER A 158 2.84 6.34 28.87
N ASN A 159 3.31 7.24 29.72
CA ASN A 159 4.46 8.09 29.39
C ASN A 159 5.78 7.30 29.27
N ASN A 160 5.81 6.04 29.71
CA ASN A 160 7.00 5.19 29.75
C ASN A 160 6.96 4.09 28.67
N ASP A 161 6.15 4.25 27.63
CA ASP A 161 6.08 3.29 26.54
C ASP A 161 7.40 3.28 25.74
N GLU A 162 7.84 2.08 25.33
CA GLU A 162 9.12 1.90 24.65
C GLU A 162 9.03 2.34 23.18
N ILE A 163 9.98 3.17 22.75
CA ILE A 163 10.07 3.69 21.39
C ILE A 163 11.29 3.12 20.65
N GLU A 164 11.05 2.59 19.45
CA GLU A 164 12.08 2.10 18.54
C GLU A 164 11.95 2.78 17.17
N LEU A 165 13.08 3.23 16.60
CA LEU A 165 13.11 3.76 15.24
C LEU A 165 13.44 2.62 14.27
N VAL A 166 12.59 2.41 13.27
CA VAL A 166 12.73 1.30 12.33
C VAL A 166 12.99 1.83 10.92
N ASN A 167 14.06 1.32 10.31
CA ASN A 167 14.35 1.48 8.89
C ASN A 167 14.01 0.16 8.18
N ALA A 168 12.90 0.12 7.46
CA ALA A 168 12.56 -1.05 6.65
C ALA A 168 13.49 -1.17 5.44
N LYS A 169 13.65 -2.41 4.96
CA LYS A 169 14.50 -2.73 3.78
C LYS A 169 14.09 -1.95 2.51
N ASN A 170 12.81 -1.59 2.39
CA ASN A 170 12.29 -0.80 1.28
C ASN A 170 12.55 0.72 1.42
N GLY A 171 13.36 1.15 2.40
CA GLY A 171 13.67 2.55 2.65
C GLY A 171 12.57 3.31 3.42
N ARG A 172 11.44 2.68 3.75
CA ARG A 172 10.44 3.30 4.63
C ARG A 172 11.01 3.44 6.04
N ARG A 173 10.82 4.61 6.63
CA ARG A 173 11.07 4.87 8.06
C ARG A 173 9.76 4.97 8.81
N PHE A 174 9.69 4.32 9.95
CA PHE A 174 8.57 4.42 10.88
C PHE A 174 9.07 4.26 12.31
N THR A 175 8.23 4.66 13.24
CA THR A 175 8.53 4.57 14.67
C THR A 175 7.58 3.57 15.31
N ASN A 176 8.15 2.63 16.05
CA ASN A 176 7.40 1.66 16.85
C ASN A 176 7.23 2.20 18.27
N GLN A 177 5.99 2.17 18.78
CA GLN A 177 5.70 2.34 20.20
C GLN A 177 5.09 1.05 20.73
N ARG A 178 5.78 0.39 21.65
CA ARG A 178 5.27 -0.80 22.31
C ARG A 178 4.50 -0.40 23.57
N VAL A 179 3.20 -0.65 23.57
CA VAL A 179 2.27 -0.27 24.62
C VAL A 179 1.75 -1.51 25.33
N LEU A 180 1.86 -1.52 26.65
CA LEU A 180 1.52 -2.65 27.52
C LEU A 180 0.15 -2.44 28.19
N LYS A 181 -0.14 -3.25 29.22
CA LYS A 181 -1.31 -3.14 30.11
C LYS A 181 -2.65 -3.35 29.38
N GLY A 182 -2.65 -4.26 28.41
CA GLY A 182 -3.87 -4.84 27.88
C GLY A 182 -4.63 -5.65 28.93
N GLN A 183 -5.79 -6.14 28.56
CA GLN A 183 -6.52 -7.13 29.35
C GLN A 183 -5.82 -8.48 29.26
N GLU A 184 -5.78 -9.23 30.36
CA GLU A 184 -5.22 -10.59 30.42
C GLU A 184 -5.84 -11.48 29.33
N CYS A 185 -4.98 -12.12 28.57
CA CYS A 185 -5.33 -13.08 27.54
C CYS A 185 -5.76 -14.40 28.18
N ASP A 186 -6.95 -14.86 27.84
CA ASP A 186 -7.52 -16.13 28.28
C ASP A 186 -6.73 -17.35 27.79
N ILE A 187 -5.99 -17.21 26.69
CA ILE A 187 -5.19 -18.29 26.10
C ILE A 187 -3.78 -18.33 26.71
N THR A 188 -3.08 -17.19 26.74
CA THR A 188 -1.67 -17.14 27.18
C THR A 188 -1.50 -16.80 28.65
N MET A 189 -2.57 -16.35 29.32
CA MET A 189 -2.55 -15.80 30.69
C MET A 189 -1.57 -14.63 30.86
N GLN A 190 -1.29 -13.89 29.77
CA GLN A 190 -0.45 -12.70 29.76
C GLN A 190 -1.27 -11.49 29.31
N ASP A 191 -0.90 -10.30 29.79
CA ASP A 191 -1.51 -9.06 29.31
C ASP A 191 -1.32 -8.93 27.80
N ARG A 192 -2.40 -8.56 27.10
CA ARG A 192 -2.31 -8.18 25.68
C ARG A 192 -1.32 -7.03 25.49
N VAL A 193 -0.56 -7.10 24.40
CA VAL A 193 0.46 -6.11 24.04
C VAL A 193 0.19 -5.59 22.63
N THR A 194 0.34 -4.29 22.44
CA THR A 194 0.16 -3.66 21.12
C THR A 194 1.39 -2.86 20.75
N THR A 195 1.90 -3.06 19.54
CA THR A 195 2.95 -2.25 18.94
C THR A 195 2.33 -1.35 17.88
N PHE A 196 2.44 -0.04 18.06
CA PHE A 196 1.98 0.96 17.08
C PHE A 196 3.12 1.34 16.15
N GLU A 197 2.92 1.15 14.85
CA GLU A 197 3.79 1.63 13.78
C GLU A 197 3.25 2.98 13.28
N TYR A 198 3.92 4.06 13.64
CA TYR A 198 3.59 5.40 13.17
C TYR A 198 4.27 5.66 11.83
N THR A 199 3.51 6.01 10.79
CA THR A 199 4.03 6.31 9.45
C THR A 199 3.57 7.70 8.98
N CYS A 200 4.47 8.46 8.35
CA CYS A 200 4.12 9.71 7.69
C CYS A 200 3.25 9.46 6.45
N ASN A 201 2.12 10.15 6.36
CA ASN A 201 1.30 10.24 5.14
C ASN A 201 0.94 11.70 4.88
N PRO A 202 1.61 12.40 3.95
CA PRO A 202 1.37 13.82 3.71
C PRO A 202 -0.01 14.12 3.13
N LYS A 203 -0.73 13.10 2.63
CA LYS A 203 -2.08 13.22 2.06
C LYS A 203 -3.18 12.96 3.11
N ALA A 204 -2.83 12.58 4.32
CA ALA A 204 -3.80 12.32 5.39
C ALA A 204 -4.13 13.64 6.11
N GLU A 205 -5.35 14.15 5.92
CA GLU A 205 -5.84 15.36 6.61
C GLU A 205 -6.11 15.09 8.11
N ILE A 206 -6.61 13.89 8.42
CA ILE A 206 -6.81 13.37 9.77
C ILE A 206 -6.05 12.05 9.93
N PRO A 207 -5.76 11.59 11.16
CA PRO A 207 -5.08 10.33 11.39
C PRO A 207 -5.93 9.14 10.94
N ILE A 208 -5.26 8.14 10.34
CA ILE A 208 -5.92 6.96 9.79
C ILE A 208 -5.38 5.72 10.50
N LEU A 209 -6.29 4.90 11.04
CA LEU A 209 -6.00 3.56 11.52
C LEU A 209 -5.96 2.62 10.31
N LYS A 210 -4.76 2.39 9.74
CA LYS A 210 -4.61 1.75 8.43
C LYS A 210 -4.77 0.23 8.50
N SER A 211 -4.15 -0.40 9.49
CA SER A 211 -4.27 -1.84 9.67
C SER A 211 -4.07 -2.25 11.12
N VAL A 212 -4.67 -3.38 11.47
CA VAL A 212 -4.48 -4.06 12.76
C VAL A 212 -4.27 -5.53 12.47
N LYS A 213 -3.18 -6.10 12.97
CA LYS A 213 -2.81 -7.50 12.77
C LYS A 213 -2.42 -8.13 14.09
N GLU A 214 -3.00 -9.29 14.39
CA GLU A 214 -2.54 -10.15 15.47
C GLU A 214 -1.44 -11.06 14.90
N TRP A 215 -0.18 -10.73 15.19
CA TRP A 215 0.97 -11.44 14.62
C TRP A 215 1.39 -12.64 15.49
N ARG A 216 1.04 -12.60 16.78
CA ARG A 216 1.05 -13.71 17.73
C ARG A 216 -0.20 -13.61 18.59
N THR A 217 -0.61 -14.72 19.20
CA THR A 217 -1.77 -14.74 20.11
C THR A 217 -1.65 -13.66 21.18
N CYS A 218 -2.61 -12.73 21.20
CA CYS A 218 -2.67 -11.60 22.11
C CYS A 218 -1.55 -10.55 21.97
N GLU A 219 -0.80 -10.56 20.85
CA GLU A 219 0.14 -9.52 20.47
C GLU A 219 -0.25 -8.89 19.12
N TYR A 220 -0.42 -7.58 19.12
CA TYR A 220 -0.97 -6.83 17.99
C TYR A 220 0.06 -5.87 17.40
N ILE A 221 0.04 -5.69 16.08
CA ILE A 221 0.73 -4.63 15.35
C ILE A 221 -0.34 -3.75 14.71
N VAL A 222 -0.23 -2.44 14.93
CA VAL A 222 -1.20 -1.44 14.49
C VAL A 222 -0.50 -0.36 13.69
N GLU A 223 -0.88 -0.18 12.42
CA GLU A 223 -0.30 0.87 11.58
C GLU A 223 -1.18 2.13 11.63
N ILE A 224 -0.58 3.25 12.05
CA ILE A 224 -1.22 4.57 12.08
C ILE A 224 -0.51 5.48 11.07
N GLU A 225 -1.31 6.08 10.18
CA GLU A 225 -0.83 7.07 9.22
C GLU A 225 -1.33 8.47 9.56
N SER A 226 -0.45 9.47 9.48
CA SER A 226 -0.81 10.88 9.64
C SER A 226 0.21 11.80 8.99
N ASN A 227 -0.23 12.97 8.52
CA ASN A 227 0.68 14.04 8.07
C ASN A 227 1.50 14.63 9.24
N TRP A 228 1.06 14.46 10.48
CA TRP A 228 1.72 14.97 11.69
C TRP A 228 3.16 14.47 11.81
N PHE A 229 3.39 13.19 11.47
CA PHE A 229 4.70 12.57 11.58
C PHE A 229 5.68 13.03 10.51
N CYS A 230 5.20 13.61 9.40
CA CYS A 230 6.03 14.04 8.28
C CYS A 230 6.98 15.20 8.63
N GLN A 231 6.76 15.88 9.76
CA GLN A 231 7.61 16.97 10.23
C GLN A 231 8.79 16.48 11.08
N GLY A 232 8.76 15.22 11.54
CA GLY A 232 9.76 14.68 12.46
C GLY A 232 10.95 14.05 11.74
N SER A 233 12.16 14.30 12.25
CA SER A 233 13.40 13.73 11.70
C SER A 233 13.44 12.19 11.70
N ALA A 234 12.65 11.55 12.58
CA ALA A 234 12.51 10.11 12.66
C ALA A 234 11.79 9.49 11.45
N TRP A 235 10.92 10.25 10.78
CA TRP A 235 10.16 9.79 9.60
C TRP A 235 10.69 10.36 8.28
N ASP A 236 11.65 11.27 8.34
CA ASP A 236 12.35 11.72 7.15
C ASP A 236 13.12 10.55 6.54
N THR A 237 12.62 10.01 5.42
CA THR A 237 13.25 8.92 4.66
C THR A 237 14.57 9.35 4.01
N GLY A 238 14.97 10.62 4.16
CA GLY A 238 15.94 11.25 3.29
C GLY A 238 15.37 11.40 1.88
N LYS A 239 16.19 11.93 0.96
CA LYS A 239 15.88 11.86 -0.47
C LYS A 239 15.59 10.39 -0.80
N GLN A 240 14.36 10.08 -1.22
CA GLN A 240 14.01 8.74 -1.68
C GLN A 240 15.13 8.27 -2.61
N LYS A 241 15.60 7.04 -2.43
CA LYS A 241 16.57 6.47 -3.36
C LYS A 241 16.06 6.74 -4.76
N GLU A 242 16.87 7.46 -5.52
CA GLU A 242 16.54 7.81 -6.88
C GLU A 242 16.31 6.48 -7.61
N LYS A 243 15.08 6.27 -8.08
CA LYS A 243 14.77 5.11 -8.88
C LYS A 243 15.59 5.23 -10.14
N VAL A 244 16.30 4.17 -10.49
CA VAL A 244 17.11 4.15 -11.67
C VAL A 244 16.30 3.48 -12.77
N ASP A 245 15.88 4.25 -13.75
CA ASP A 245 15.09 3.73 -14.87
C ASP A 245 15.98 2.82 -15.76
N ILE A 246 15.50 1.60 -16.03
CA ILE A 246 16.01 0.71 -17.07
C ILE A 246 15.07 0.84 -18.26
N PHE A 247 15.56 1.23 -19.43
CA PHE A 247 14.73 1.36 -20.63
C PHE A 247 14.90 0.14 -21.51
N CYS A 248 13.82 -0.54 -21.86
CA CYS A 248 13.83 -1.70 -22.73
C CYS A 248 13.02 -1.44 -24.01
N VAL A 249 13.45 -1.97 -25.15
CA VAL A 249 12.72 -1.91 -26.44
C VAL A 249 12.56 -3.33 -26.96
N SER A 250 11.33 -3.68 -27.39
CA SER A 250 11.03 -4.95 -28.05
C SER A 250 11.20 -4.81 -29.56
N SER A 251 11.80 -5.79 -30.22
CA SER A 251 11.87 -5.83 -31.69
C SER A 251 10.53 -6.17 -32.34
N GLU A 252 9.58 -6.74 -31.58
CA GLU A 252 8.24 -7.09 -32.04
C GLU A 252 7.20 -6.18 -31.39
N LEU A 253 6.30 -5.61 -32.21
CA LEU A 253 5.09 -4.93 -31.71
C LEU A 253 4.25 -5.96 -30.96
N PRO A 254 4.03 -5.79 -29.66
CA PRO A 254 3.34 -6.81 -28.90
C PRO A 254 1.86 -6.80 -29.27
N GLU A 255 1.38 -7.90 -29.84
CA GLU A 255 -0.05 -8.17 -30.07
C GLU A 255 -0.82 -8.27 -28.74
N LYS A 256 -0.10 -8.38 -27.61
CA LYS A 256 -0.62 -8.46 -26.24
C LYS A 256 -0.20 -7.25 -25.42
N LEU A 257 -1.07 -6.80 -24.54
CA LEU A 257 -0.76 -5.75 -23.59
C LEU A 257 0.45 -6.13 -22.70
N GLN A 258 1.54 -5.35 -22.76
CA GLN A 258 2.71 -5.58 -21.89
C GLN A 258 2.45 -5.03 -20.49
N LEU A 259 2.28 -5.93 -19.51
CA LEU A 259 1.99 -5.58 -18.11
C LEU A 259 3.06 -4.71 -17.45
N SER A 260 4.28 -4.70 -17.99
CA SER A 260 5.38 -3.88 -17.49
C SER A 260 5.28 -2.40 -17.86
N GLN A 261 4.51 -2.07 -18.91
CA GLN A 261 4.33 -0.69 -19.34
C GLN A 261 3.24 0.03 -18.57
N ILE A 262 2.46 -0.67 -17.75
CA ILE A 262 1.20 -0.15 -17.22
C ILE A 262 1.31 0.02 -15.70
N SER A 263 0.77 1.13 -15.20
CA SER A 263 0.62 1.32 -13.76
C SER A 263 -0.65 0.61 -13.31
N VAL A 264 -0.52 -0.34 -12.38
CA VAL A 264 -1.67 -1.08 -11.84
C VAL A 264 -1.91 -0.71 -10.38
N ILE A 265 -3.18 -0.53 -10.04
CA ILE A 265 -3.63 -0.41 -8.65
C ILE A 265 -4.72 -1.45 -8.38
N PRO A 266 -4.79 -2.02 -7.17
CA PRO A 266 -5.90 -2.90 -6.81
C PRO A 266 -7.24 -2.18 -6.97
N PHE A 267 -8.12 -2.71 -7.81
CA PHE A 267 -9.46 -2.15 -8.02
C PHE A 267 -10.48 -2.87 -7.16
N SER A 268 -10.62 -4.19 -7.38
CA SER A 268 -11.45 -5.09 -6.59
C SER A 268 -10.68 -6.40 -6.35
N ARG A 269 -11.33 -7.41 -5.78
CA ARG A 269 -10.71 -8.75 -5.64
C ARG A 269 -10.45 -9.43 -7.00
N GLN A 270 -11.23 -9.07 -8.02
CA GLN A 270 -11.23 -9.73 -9.33
C GLN A 270 -10.57 -8.87 -10.41
N PHE A 271 -10.34 -7.59 -10.15
CA PHE A 271 -9.80 -6.67 -11.13
C PHE A 271 -8.67 -5.80 -10.56
N LEU A 272 -7.66 -5.56 -11.39
CA LEU A 272 -6.71 -4.47 -11.22
C LEU A 272 -7.12 -3.32 -12.14
N PHE A 273 -7.03 -2.09 -11.65
CA PHE A 273 -7.22 -0.90 -12.47
C PHE A 273 -5.87 -0.49 -13.03
N ALA A 274 -5.76 -0.48 -14.34
CA ALA A 274 -4.52 -0.22 -15.04
C ALA A 274 -4.60 1.11 -15.80
N THR A 275 -3.46 1.78 -15.91
CA THR A 275 -3.31 3.01 -16.70
C THR A 275 -2.05 2.89 -17.52
N HIS A 276 -2.16 3.15 -18.82
CA HIS A 276 -1.00 3.25 -19.69
C HIS A 276 -0.33 4.62 -19.50
N PRO A 277 1.02 4.72 -19.50
CA PRO A 277 1.72 5.98 -19.32
C PRO A 277 1.71 6.83 -20.59
N GLU A 278 1.75 6.20 -21.76
CA GLU A 278 1.79 6.90 -23.05
C GLU A 278 0.41 7.24 -23.61
N THR A 279 -0.63 6.51 -23.15
CA THR A 279 -2.00 6.75 -23.60
C THR A 279 -2.84 7.11 -22.38
N PRO A 280 -3.78 8.06 -22.49
CA PRO A 280 -4.68 8.39 -21.38
C PRO A 280 -5.68 7.25 -21.09
N MET A 281 -5.51 6.08 -21.72
CA MET A 281 -6.43 4.96 -21.63
C MET A 281 -6.23 4.22 -20.31
N GLN A 282 -7.35 3.99 -19.64
CA GLN A 282 -7.49 3.19 -18.44
C GLN A 282 -8.28 1.92 -18.80
N PHE A 283 -8.02 0.82 -18.11
CA PHE A 283 -8.69 -0.45 -18.36
C PHE A 283 -8.62 -1.33 -17.11
N LEU A 284 -9.40 -2.40 -17.12
CA LEU A 284 -9.40 -3.39 -16.05
C LEU A 284 -8.64 -4.63 -16.50
N LEU A 285 -7.82 -5.18 -15.60
CA LEU A 285 -7.20 -6.49 -15.78
C LEU A 285 -7.90 -7.49 -14.88
N ALA A 286 -8.53 -8.50 -15.48
CA ALA A 286 -9.10 -9.63 -14.74
C ALA A 286 -7.99 -10.49 -14.13
N THR A 287 -8.14 -10.83 -12.84
CA THR A 287 -7.16 -11.66 -12.09
C THR A 287 -7.54 -13.14 -11.99
N ASN A 288 -8.78 -13.46 -12.38
CA ASN A 288 -9.36 -14.81 -12.39
C ASN A 288 -9.88 -15.13 -13.80
N SER A 289 -10.27 -16.39 -14.05
CA SER A 289 -10.87 -16.87 -15.31
C SER A 289 -12.23 -16.20 -15.57
N PHE A 290 -12.20 -14.94 -16.01
CA PHE A 290 -13.35 -14.08 -16.16
C PHE A 290 -14.10 -14.39 -17.46
N SER A 291 -13.38 -14.68 -18.54
CA SER A 291 -13.99 -15.06 -19.83
C SER A 291 -14.90 -16.27 -19.72
N GLU A 292 -14.52 -17.29 -18.93
CA GLU A 292 -15.32 -18.49 -18.71
C GLU A 292 -16.71 -18.18 -18.12
N LYS A 293 -16.84 -17.07 -17.37
CA LYS A 293 -18.08 -16.68 -16.69
C LYS A 293 -19.02 -15.83 -17.54
N LEU A 294 -18.51 -15.22 -18.61
CA LEU A 294 -19.30 -14.32 -19.46
C LEU A 294 -20.16 -15.04 -20.50
N TYR A 295 -19.72 -16.21 -20.97
CA TYR A 295 -20.34 -16.88 -22.12
C TYR A 295 -21.39 -17.93 -21.78
N VAL A 296 -21.75 -18.11 -20.51
CA VAL A 296 -22.63 -19.20 -20.08
C VAL A 296 -23.96 -18.65 -19.57
N GLN A 297 -25.06 -19.25 -20.04
CA GLN A 297 -26.42 -18.69 -19.96
C GLN A 297 -27.25 -19.23 -18.78
N SER A 298 -26.65 -19.81 -17.73
CA SER A 298 -27.44 -20.31 -16.60
C SER A 298 -27.88 -19.18 -15.66
N GLU A 299 -29.00 -19.36 -14.95
CA GLU A 299 -29.51 -18.38 -13.98
C GLU A 299 -28.51 -18.10 -12.84
N GLU A 300 -27.72 -19.11 -12.44
CA GLU A 300 -26.69 -18.97 -11.41
C GLU A 300 -25.56 -18.03 -11.88
N GLU A 301 -25.21 -18.08 -13.16
CA GLU A 301 -24.16 -17.25 -13.76
C GLU A 301 -24.64 -15.81 -13.99
N ILE A 302 -25.92 -15.59 -14.30
CA ILE A 302 -26.52 -14.23 -14.32
C ILE A 302 -26.31 -13.55 -12.96
N SER A 303 -26.48 -14.29 -11.85
CA SER A 303 -26.20 -13.78 -10.50
C SER A 303 -24.72 -13.45 -10.30
N GLU A 304 -23.80 -14.22 -10.87
CA GLU A 304 -22.35 -13.92 -10.80
C GLU A 304 -21.98 -12.67 -11.60
N VAL A 305 -22.48 -12.54 -12.83
CA VAL A 305 -22.27 -11.37 -13.68
C VAL A 305 -22.78 -10.11 -12.99
N GLN A 306 -23.97 -10.17 -12.38
CA GLN A 306 -24.53 -9.07 -11.62
C GLN A 306 -23.63 -8.67 -10.43
N LYS A 307 -23.11 -9.64 -9.66
CA LYS A 307 -22.15 -9.38 -8.57
C LYS A 307 -20.86 -8.72 -9.07
N ILE A 308 -20.42 -9.07 -10.27
CA ILE A 308 -19.23 -8.47 -10.90
C ILE A 308 -19.51 -6.99 -11.23
N LEU A 309 -20.62 -6.69 -11.90
CA LEU A 309 -21.01 -5.33 -12.26
C LEU A 309 -21.26 -4.43 -11.02
N GLU A 310 -21.86 -4.99 -9.97
CA GLU A 310 -22.01 -4.31 -8.67
C GLU A 310 -20.64 -4.03 -8.02
N GLY A 311 -19.73 -5.02 -8.08
CA GLY A 311 -18.36 -4.87 -7.63
C GLY A 311 -17.61 -3.77 -8.38
N ILE A 312 -17.74 -3.72 -9.70
CA ILE A 312 -17.13 -2.66 -10.53
C ILE A 312 -17.72 -1.29 -10.16
N SER A 313 -19.05 -1.18 -10.08
CA SER A 313 -19.75 0.06 -9.72
C SER A 313 -19.30 0.60 -8.35
N PHE A 314 -19.26 -0.27 -7.34
CA PHE A 314 -18.84 0.10 -5.98
C PHE A 314 -17.39 0.60 -5.94
N HIS A 315 -16.46 -0.10 -6.59
CA HIS A 315 -15.04 0.26 -6.57
C HIS A 315 -14.75 1.51 -7.44
N PHE A 316 -15.50 1.72 -8.52
CA PHE A 316 -15.44 2.95 -9.30
C PHE A 316 -15.90 4.15 -8.46
N GLN A 317 -17.02 4.02 -7.75
CA GLN A 317 -17.51 5.07 -6.85
C GLN A 317 -16.47 5.41 -5.76
N LYS A 318 -15.75 4.39 -5.24
CA LYS A 318 -14.66 4.58 -4.28
C LYS A 318 -13.47 5.33 -4.90
N LEU A 319 -13.18 5.12 -6.18
CA LEU A 319 -12.13 5.82 -6.93
C LEU A 319 -12.49 7.30 -7.08
N VAL A 320 -13.74 7.61 -7.44
CA VAL A 320 -14.28 8.99 -7.50
C VAL A 320 -14.23 9.66 -6.13
N ARG A 321 -14.75 9.02 -5.07
CA ARG A 321 -14.73 9.55 -3.70
C ARG A 321 -13.32 9.89 -3.17
N LYS A 322 -12.30 9.17 -3.64
CA LYS A 322 -10.90 9.40 -3.27
C LYS A 322 -10.22 10.49 -4.12
N GLY A 323 -10.96 11.17 -5.00
CA GLY A 323 -10.43 12.16 -5.93
C GLY A 323 -9.36 11.59 -6.86
N LYS A 324 -9.49 10.32 -7.25
CA LYS A 324 -8.52 9.64 -8.12
C LYS A 324 -8.89 9.65 -9.60
N LEU A 325 -10.12 10.02 -9.92
CA LEU A 325 -10.57 10.20 -11.30
C LEU A 325 -10.47 11.67 -11.67
N LEU A 326 -9.82 11.94 -12.80
CA LEU A 326 -9.69 13.27 -13.36
C LEU A 326 -10.55 13.38 -14.60
N SER A 327 -11.32 14.46 -14.71
CA SER A 327 -12.19 14.75 -15.84
C SER A 327 -11.38 14.97 -17.13
N PRO A 328 -12.02 15.04 -18.31
CA PRO A 328 -11.34 15.43 -19.55
C PRO A 328 -10.65 16.80 -19.48
N LYS A 329 -11.04 17.66 -18.52
CA LYS A 329 -10.46 18.97 -18.26
C LYS A 329 -9.38 18.95 -17.17
N ASN A 330 -8.96 17.76 -16.73
CA ASN A 330 -7.99 17.55 -15.65
C ASN A 330 -8.46 18.07 -14.27
N GLU A 331 -9.76 18.05 -14.03
CA GLU A 331 -10.37 18.45 -12.75
C GLU A 331 -10.77 17.19 -11.96
N VAL A 332 -10.79 17.27 -10.63
CA VAL A 332 -11.19 16.13 -9.79
C VAL A 332 -12.70 15.89 -9.96
N VAL A 333 -13.06 14.70 -10.45
CA VAL A 333 -14.45 14.26 -10.60
C VAL A 333 -15.08 14.10 -9.22
N GLN A 334 -16.27 14.67 -9.06
CA GLN A 334 -17.04 14.61 -7.82
C GLN A 334 -18.13 13.54 -7.90
N THR A 335 -18.62 13.10 -6.75
CA THR A 335 -19.65 12.05 -6.69
C THR A 335 -21.00 12.47 -7.28
N TRP A 336 -21.28 13.77 -7.39
CA TRP A 336 -22.53 14.32 -7.88
C TRP A 336 -22.48 14.77 -9.34
N ASP A 337 -21.33 14.60 -10.00
CA ASP A 337 -21.21 14.82 -11.44
C ASP A 337 -21.95 13.72 -12.20
N THR A 338 -22.33 14.01 -13.44
CA THR A 338 -22.99 13.06 -14.33
C THR A 338 -22.02 12.65 -15.43
N LEU A 339 -21.74 11.36 -15.59
CA LEU A 339 -20.78 10.87 -16.56
C LEU A 339 -21.07 9.45 -17.07
N LYS A 340 -20.50 9.17 -18.24
CA LYS A 340 -20.36 7.83 -18.81
C LYS A 340 -18.90 7.54 -19.10
N TYR A 341 -18.41 6.44 -18.54
CA TYR A 341 -17.00 6.06 -18.57
C TYR A 341 -16.85 4.61 -19.00
N ALA A 342 -16.12 4.39 -20.09
CA ALA A 342 -15.84 3.06 -20.61
C ALA A 342 -14.50 2.54 -20.10
N LEU A 343 -14.47 1.28 -19.71
CA LEU A 343 -13.27 0.55 -19.31
C LEU A 343 -13.22 -0.79 -20.06
N PRO A 344 -12.26 -0.99 -20.96
CA PRO A 344 -12.03 -2.30 -21.54
C PRO A 344 -11.57 -3.26 -20.45
N ILE A 345 -11.98 -4.52 -20.53
CA ILE A 345 -11.51 -5.60 -19.67
C ILE A 345 -10.56 -6.48 -20.46
N TYR A 346 -9.36 -6.67 -19.93
CA TYR A 346 -8.38 -7.61 -20.46
C TYR A 346 -8.16 -8.78 -19.50
N GLU A 347 -7.98 -9.96 -20.07
CA GLU A 347 -7.55 -11.17 -19.37
C GLU A 347 -6.34 -11.76 -20.10
N ASN A 348 -5.23 -11.97 -19.39
CA ASN A 348 -3.98 -12.45 -19.99
C ASN A 348 -3.51 -11.62 -21.20
N GLY A 349 -3.80 -10.31 -21.18
CA GLY A 349 -3.47 -9.36 -22.26
C GLY A 349 -4.39 -9.44 -23.48
N VAL A 350 -5.45 -10.24 -23.44
CA VAL A 350 -6.48 -10.36 -24.49
C VAL A 350 -7.72 -9.58 -24.06
N TRP A 351 -8.27 -8.79 -24.97
CA TRP A 351 -9.53 -8.06 -24.73
C TRP A 351 -10.69 -9.06 -24.62
N ILE A 352 -11.56 -8.86 -23.63
CA ILE A 352 -12.69 -9.74 -23.35
C ILE A 352 -14.03 -9.05 -23.64
N THR A 353 -14.22 -7.85 -23.10
CA THR A 353 -15.47 -7.07 -23.18
C THR A 353 -15.19 -5.62 -22.78
N ASP A 354 -16.07 -4.70 -23.15
CA ASP A 354 -16.05 -3.33 -22.65
C ASP A 354 -17.11 -3.11 -21.57
N THR A 355 -16.73 -2.43 -20.49
CA THR A 355 -17.65 -2.06 -19.41
C THR A 355 -17.95 -0.58 -19.46
N VAL A 356 -19.22 -0.22 -19.56
CA VAL A 356 -19.70 1.16 -19.43
C VAL A 356 -20.19 1.40 -18.02
N ILE A 357 -19.62 2.42 -17.39
CA ILE A 357 -19.95 2.87 -16.05
C ILE A 357 -20.66 4.22 -16.15
N GLU A 358 -21.86 4.29 -15.60
CA GLU A 358 -22.65 5.51 -15.50
C GLU A 358 -22.64 5.98 -14.05
N LEU A 359 -22.29 7.24 -13.82
CA LEU A 359 -22.46 7.91 -12.53
C LEU A 359 -23.43 9.06 -12.75
N ASP A 360 -24.49 9.09 -11.94
CA ASP A 360 -25.49 10.16 -11.98
C ASP A 360 -26.01 10.41 -10.56
N GLY A 361 -25.82 11.63 -10.04
CA GLY A 361 -26.32 12.02 -8.72
C GLY A 361 -25.82 11.13 -7.57
N GLY A 362 -24.59 10.63 -7.63
CA GLY A 362 -24.01 9.75 -6.62
C GLY A 362 -24.32 8.26 -6.81
N ILE A 363 -25.18 7.90 -7.75
CA ILE A 363 -25.51 6.51 -8.06
C ILE A 363 -24.59 6.03 -9.18
N THR A 364 -23.88 4.93 -8.95
CA THR A 364 -23.02 4.30 -9.96
C THR A 364 -23.64 3.01 -10.45
N LYS A 365 -23.69 2.82 -11.77
CA LYS A 365 -24.14 1.60 -12.43
C LYS A 365 -23.11 1.17 -13.46
N ALA A 366 -22.95 -0.12 -13.67
CA ALA A 366 -22.08 -0.68 -14.69
C ALA A 366 -22.85 -1.71 -15.53
N HIS A 367 -22.53 -1.77 -16.82
CA HIS A 367 -23.00 -2.81 -17.75
C HIS A 367 -21.93 -3.11 -18.79
N PHE A 368 -22.02 -4.28 -19.43
CA PHE A 368 -21.15 -4.64 -20.55
C PHE A 368 -21.74 -4.15 -21.87
N ASP A 369 -20.89 -3.71 -22.79
CA ASP A 369 -21.26 -3.22 -24.13
C ASP A 369 -20.14 -3.52 -25.14
N ASP A 370 -20.20 -4.69 -25.77
CA ASP A 370 -19.17 -5.16 -26.72
C ASP A 370 -19.20 -4.43 -28.07
N ASP A 371 -20.25 -3.65 -28.35
CA ASP A 371 -20.41 -2.90 -29.59
C ASP A 371 -19.87 -1.46 -29.47
N LEU A 372 -19.26 -1.12 -28.34
CA LEU A 372 -18.80 0.23 -28.04
C LEU A 372 -17.53 0.61 -28.82
N ASP A 373 -17.62 1.61 -29.68
CA ASP A 373 -16.43 2.26 -30.26
C ASP A 373 -15.88 3.33 -29.31
N MET A 374 -14.87 2.96 -28.53
CA MET A 374 -14.23 3.87 -27.57
C MET A 374 -13.38 4.97 -28.22
N GLN A 375 -13.03 4.89 -29.51
CA GLN A 375 -12.15 5.85 -30.20
C GLN A 375 -10.86 6.20 -29.43
N GLY A 376 -10.32 5.23 -28.69
CA GLY A 376 -9.10 5.41 -27.89
C GLY A 376 -9.27 6.24 -26.61
N LYS A 377 -10.49 6.49 -26.14
CA LYS A 377 -10.78 7.29 -24.93
C LYS A 377 -11.75 6.57 -24.00
N ASN A 378 -11.54 6.70 -22.69
CA ASN A 378 -12.48 6.19 -21.70
C ASN A 378 -13.72 7.07 -21.52
N TRP A 379 -13.60 8.38 -21.77
CA TRP A 379 -14.68 9.33 -21.59
C TRP A 379 -15.67 9.27 -22.75
N ILE A 380 -16.88 8.76 -22.49
CA ILE A 380 -18.00 8.83 -23.44
C ILE A 380 -18.70 10.18 -23.28
N SER A 381 -19.05 10.54 -22.05
CA SER A 381 -19.67 11.83 -21.72
C SER A 381 -19.33 12.28 -20.31
N PHE A 382 -19.24 13.58 -20.09
CA PHE A 382 -19.00 14.18 -18.78
C PHE A 382 -19.73 15.52 -18.68
N GLU A 383 -20.54 15.67 -17.64
CA GLU A 383 -21.24 16.90 -17.27
C GLU A 383 -20.96 17.18 -15.80
N GLN A 384 -20.22 18.27 -15.56
CA GLN A 384 -19.92 18.74 -14.22
C GLN A 384 -21.17 19.37 -13.62
N ASN A 385 -21.57 18.97 -12.42
CA ASN A 385 -22.74 19.55 -11.79
C ASN A 385 -22.38 20.91 -11.18
N PRO A 386 -23.00 22.03 -11.64
CA PRO A 386 -22.62 23.37 -11.22
C PRO A 386 -23.03 23.70 -9.77
N LEU A 387 -23.87 22.87 -9.13
CA LEU A 387 -24.54 23.19 -7.87
C LEU A 387 -23.64 23.22 -6.63
N LEU A 388 -22.33 22.93 -6.75
CA LEU A 388 -21.41 22.93 -5.61
C LEU A 388 -20.41 24.09 -5.53
N HIS A 389 -20.41 25.03 -6.48
CA HIS A 389 -19.66 26.28 -6.33
C HIS A 389 -20.36 27.34 -5.46
N LEU A 390 -21.52 27.02 -4.88
CA LEU A 390 -22.34 27.97 -4.09
C LEU A 390 -22.20 27.81 -2.56
N LYS A 391 -21.21 27.04 -2.09
CA LYS A 391 -20.91 26.91 -0.65
C LYS A 391 -19.40 27.02 -0.40
N GLU A 392 -18.86 28.21 -0.62
CA GLU A 392 -17.65 28.69 0.07
C GLU A 392 -17.99 29.97 0.85
#